data_AF-A0A9P7RCS9-F1
#
_entry.id   AF-A0A9P7RCS9-F1
#
_cell.length_a   1.000
_cell.length_b   1.000
_cell.length_c   1.000
_cell.angle_alpha   90.00
_cell.angle_beta   90.00
_cell.angle_gamma   90.00
#
_symmetry.space_group_name_H-M   'P 1'
#
loop_
_entity.id
_entity.type
_entity.pdbx_description
1 polymer ?
#
loop_
_entity_poly.entity_id
_entity_poly.type
_entity_poly.pdbx_seq_one_letter_code
_entity_poly.pdbx_strand_id
1 'polypeptide(L)'
;MTLRFNLTSTFTAKKSVPSSHSLAVSSTKPLLIDTTTPANPAMTDAQPEMKIDPSRAKALVSQLQSVQERVTAVAAGRNVRLVAVSKLKPANDILALHQQTTPPQVHFGENYAQELGQKAEMLPRSIQWHFIGGLQSTHAKKLAKIPNLFCVSSVDTLKKVQLLNASRAELISSSSGDSSNPVEPLGVHVQVNTSGEESKSGAEPGPDTVALCRAVEEESPALKLLGLMTIGAIARSKATTPENENEDFVCLKEQRDLVVKELGLQRELELSMGMSEDFEGAVKLGSGEVRVGSTIFGERGPKSEAKILV
;
A
#
# COMPACT_ATOMS: atom_id res chain seq x y z
N MET A 1 57.72 -15.81 37.68
CA MET A 1 58.13 -14.49 37.16
C MET A 1 56.97 -13.54 37.41
N THR A 2 57.16 -12.67 38.39
CA THR A 2 56.16 -11.84 39.09
C THR A 2 55.98 -10.51 38.35
N LEU A 3 54.76 -9.95 38.30
CA LEU A 3 54.49 -8.56 38.72
C LEU A 3 52.99 -8.20 38.64
N ARG A 4 52.48 -7.79 39.81
CA ARG A 4 51.19 -7.13 40.08
C ARG A 4 51.35 -5.62 39.90
N PHE A 5 50.26 -4.90 39.61
CA PHE A 5 50.08 -3.53 40.11
C PHE A 5 48.60 -3.23 40.42
N ASN A 6 48.36 -2.84 41.67
CA ASN A 6 47.15 -2.21 42.20
C ASN A 6 47.23 -0.69 41.96
N LEU A 7 46.08 -0.01 41.83
CA LEU A 7 45.91 1.34 42.39
C LEU A 7 44.43 1.68 42.60
N THR A 8 44.09 1.86 43.88
CA THR A 8 42.92 2.53 44.46
C THR A 8 43.01 4.05 44.33
N SER A 9 41.89 4.75 44.16
CA SER A 9 41.74 6.12 44.68
C SER A 9 40.29 6.45 45.04
N THR A 10 40.19 7.16 46.15
CA THR A 10 39.06 7.54 47.00
C THR A 10 38.32 8.78 46.49
N PHE A 11 37.01 8.88 46.76
CA PHE A 11 36.24 10.13 46.66
C PHE A 11 35.52 10.42 47.99
N THR A 12 35.84 11.56 48.60
CA THR A 12 35.20 12.09 49.82
C THR A 12 34.41 13.36 49.51
N ALA A 13 33.28 13.50 50.20
CA ALA A 13 32.22 14.48 50.04
C ALA A 13 32.57 15.94 50.41
N LYS A 14 31.73 16.89 49.97
CA LYS A 14 31.28 18.05 50.78
C LYS A 14 29.99 18.70 50.24
N LYS A 15 29.09 19.02 51.17
CA LYS A 15 27.81 19.74 51.05
C LYS A 15 28.02 21.27 50.99
N SER A 16 27.08 22.01 50.39
CA SER A 16 26.49 23.23 50.99
C SER A 16 25.27 23.76 50.20
N VAL A 17 24.28 24.24 50.99
CA VAL A 17 23.03 24.98 50.70
C VAL A 17 23.22 26.32 51.43
N PRO A 18 22.73 27.53 51.02
CA PRO A 18 21.30 27.98 51.03
C PRO A 18 20.98 29.01 49.90
N SER A 19 19.86 29.72 49.74
CA SER A 19 18.81 30.24 50.64
C SER A 19 17.56 30.72 49.87
N SER A 20 16.47 30.82 50.61
CA SER A 20 15.12 31.37 50.37
C SER A 20 15.02 32.85 49.94
N HIS A 21 13.95 33.22 49.21
CA HIS A 21 13.30 34.53 49.31
C HIS A 21 11.76 34.52 49.16
N SER A 22 11.13 34.86 50.30
CA SER A 22 9.96 35.69 50.60
C SER A 22 8.73 35.80 49.67
N LEU A 23 7.59 35.42 50.28
CA LEU A 23 6.25 35.94 50.02
C LEU A 23 6.09 37.38 50.54
N ALA A 24 5.24 38.16 49.88
CA ALA A 24 4.55 39.32 50.46
C ALA A 24 3.11 39.38 49.92
N VAL A 25 2.19 39.63 50.84
CA VAL A 25 0.73 39.58 50.75
C VAL A 25 0.18 40.96 50.34
N SER A 26 -0.92 41.00 49.59
CA SER A 26 -1.87 42.12 49.65
C SER A 26 -3.32 41.64 49.48
N SER A 27 -4.10 41.94 50.52
CA SER A 27 -5.57 41.99 50.70
C SER A 27 -6.34 42.63 49.53
N THR A 28 -7.63 42.44 49.22
CA THR A 28 -8.89 42.04 49.90
C THR A 28 -9.96 42.10 48.77
N LYS A 29 -11.00 41.26 48.65
CA LYS A 29 -12.30 41.21 49.36
C LYS A 29 -13.19 40.13 48.67
N PRO A 30 -14.21 39.58 49.33
CA PRO A 30 -14.91 38.36 48.90
C PRO A 30 -16.14 38.66 48.02
N LEU A 31 -16.45 37.77 47.07
CA LEU A 31 -17.78 37.76 46.43
C LEU A 31 -18.32 36.32 46.32
N LEU A 32 -19.64 36.27 46.49
CA LEU A 32 -20.50 35.13 46.73
C LEU A 32 -20.36 33.98 45.73
N ILE A 33 -20.60 32.79 46.28
CA ILE A 33 -20.93 31.54 45.61
C ILE A 33 -22.22 31.77 44.81
N ASP A 34 -22.16 31.64 43.49
CA ASP A 34 -23.34 31.43 42.65
C ASP A 34 -23.17 30.11 41.90
N THR A 35 -23.89 29.09 42.36
CA THR A 35 -23.93 27.76 41.78
C THR A 35 -24.88 27.77 40.58
N THR A 36 -24.38 28.13 39.41
CA THR A 36 -25.03 27.79 38.14
C THR A 36 -23.98 27.34 37.14
N THR A 37 -23.79 26.02 37.04
CA THR A 37 -23.09 25.38 35.94
C THR A 37 -23.93 25.52 34.67
N PRO A 38 -23.47 26.18 33.60
CA PRO A 38 -24.06 25.95 32.29
C PRO A 38 -23.52 24.60 31.80
N ALA A 39 -24.43 23.67 31.56
CA ALA A 39 -24.14 22.41 30.87
C ALA A 39 -23.46 22.73 29.54
N ASN A 40 -22.21 22.27 29.40
CA ASN A 40 -21.49 22.31 28.14
C ASN A 40 -22.26 21.41 27.15
N PRO A 41 -22.71 21.90 25.99
CA PRO A 41 -23.37 21.03 25.03
C PRO A 41 -22.34 20.03 24.56
N ALA A 42 -22.62 18.75 24.79
CA ALA A 42 -21.84 17.65 24.23
C ALA A 42 -21.77 17.87 22.71
N MET A 43 -20.60 18.26 22.21
CA MET A 43 -20.28 18.08 20.81
C MET A 43 -20.20 16.58 20.59
N THR A 44 -21.32 16.00 20.15
CA THR A 44 -21.32 14.69 19.52
C THR A 44 -20.44 14.81 18.29
N ASP A 45 -19.24 14.26 18.38
CA ASP A 45 -18.37 14.00 17.24
C ASP A 45 -19.04 12.89 16.41
N ALA A 46 -20.09 13.26 15.67
CA ALA A 46 -20.77 12.39 14.76
C ALA A 46 -19.83 12.19 13.57
N GLN A 47 -18.98 11.15 13.65
CA GLN A 47 -18.33 10.62 12.45
C GLN A 47 -19.44 10.36 11.42
N PRO A 48 -19.35 10.93 10.21
CA PRO A 48 -20.37 10.70 9.19
C PRO A 48 -20.45 9.19 8.94
N GLU A 49 -21.64 8.64 9.15
CA GLU A 49 -21.92 7.23 8.93
C GLU A 49 -21.70 6.93 7.43
N MET A 50 -20.82 5.97 7.11
CA MET A 50 -20.57 5.51 5.73
C MET A 50 -21.85 4.92 5.15
N LYS A 51 -22.55 5.68 4.30
CA LYS A 51 -23.83 5.26 3.70
C LYS A 51 -23.62 4.78 2.28
N ILE A 52 -23.91 3.49 2.07
CA ILE A 52 -23.92 2.90 0.73
C ILE A 52 -25.22 3.26 0.02
N ASP A 53 -25.13 4.00 -1.09
CA ASP A 53 -26.27 4.20 -1.98
C ASP A 53 -26.62 2.90 -2.73
N PRO A 54 -27.84 2.35 -2.58
CA PRO A 54 -28.19 1.05 -3.17
C PRO A 54 -28.12 1.03 -4.70
N SER A 55 -28.42 2.16 -5.36
CA SER A 55 -28.43 2.24 -6.83
C SER A 55 -27.01 2.23 -7.39
N ARG A 56 -26.10 2.99 -6.76
CA ARG A 56 -24.67 3.02 -7.05
C ARG A 56 -24.04 1.66 -6.78
N ALA A 57 -24.35 1.06 -5.63
CA ALA A 57 -23.81 -0.23 -5.26
C ALA A 57 -24.20 -1.34 -6.25
N LYS A 58 -25.47 -1.38 -6.67
CA LYS A 58 -25.94 -2.31 -7.71
C LYS A 58 -25.17 -2.13 -9.03
N ALA A 59 -24.94 -0.88 -9.45
CA ALA A 59 -24.17 -0.59 -10.66
C ALA A 59 -22.71 -1.05 -10.53
N LEU A 60 -22.05 -0.77 -9.41
CA LEU A 60 -20.67 -1.19 -9.13
C LEU A 60 -20.53 -2.72 -9.13
N VAL A 61 -21.45 -3.42 -8.44
CA VAL A 61 -21.46 -4.89 -8.39
C VAL A 61 -21.61 -5.48 -9.80
N SER A 62 -22.54 -4.97 -10.59
CA SER A 62 -22.73 -5.42 -11.98
C SER A 62 -21.50 -5.17 -12.85
N GLN A 63 -20.85 -4.01 -12.71
CA GLN A 63 -19.63 -3.68 -13.46
C GLN A 63 -18.44 -4.56 -13.04
N LEU A 64 -18.26 -4.80 -11.74
CA LEU A 64 -17.24 -5.71 -11.23
C LEU A 64 -17.45 -7.14 -11.75
N GLN A 65 -18.68 -7.66 -11.67
CA GLN A 65 -19.02 -9.01 -12.15
C GLN A 65 -18.73 -9.16 -13.65
N SER A 66 -19.10 -8.17 -14.47
CA SER A 66 -18.78 -8.17 -15.89
C SER A 66 -17.27 -8.25 -16.17
N VAL A 67 -16.44 -7.54 -15.39
CA VAL A 67 -14.97 -7.63 -15.52
C VAL A 67 -14.47 -9.01 -15.08
N GLN A 68 -14.98 -9.56 -13.97
CA GLN A 68 -14.60 -10.89 -13.47
C GLN A 68 -14.94 -11.99 -14.49
N GLU A 69 -16.10 -11.91 -15.14
CA GLU A 69 -16.51 -12.82 -16.21
C GLU A 69 -15.55 -12.74 -17.42
N ARG A 70 -15.24 -11.52 -17.87
CA ARG A 70 -14.29 -11.30 -18.98
C ARG A 70 -12.90 -11.85 -18.66
N VAL A 71 -12.38 -11.61 -17.45
CA VAL A 71 -11.11 -12.18 -16.99
C VAL A 71 -11.17 -13.70 -16.98
N THR A 72 -12.20 -14.29 -16.39
CA THR A 72 -12.37 -15.74 -16.28
C THR A 72 -12.42 -16.41 -17.66
N ALA A 73 -13.12 -15.79 -18.61
CA ALA A 73 -13.26 -16.30 -19.97
C ALA A 73 -11.92 -16.47 -20.71
N VAL A 74 -10.93 -15.62 -20.41
CA VAL A 74 -9.60 -15.68 -21.06
C VAL A 74 -8.49 -16.24 -20.18
N ALA A 75 -8.75 -16.47 -18.88
CA ALA A 75 -7.77 -17.00 -17.93
C ALA A 75 -7.40 -18.48 -18.19
N ALA A 76 -8.22 -19.21 -18.95
CA ALA A 76 -8.03 -20.63 -19.27
C ALA A 76 -7.81 -21.49 -18.01
N GLY A 77 -8.60 -21.24 -16.96
CA GLY A 77 -8.54 -21.96 -15.68
C GLY A 77 -7.47 -21.47 -14.71
N ARG A 78 -6.62 -20.51 -15.09
CA ARG A 78 -5.69 -19.86 -14.16
C ARG A 78 -6.46 -18.94 -13.20
N ASN A 79 -6.00 -18.86 -11.97
CA ASN A 79 -6.47 -17.84 -11.03
C ASN A 79 -5.78 -16.52 -11.36
N VAL A 80 -6.55 -15.52 -11.81
CA VAL A 80 -6.07 -14.17 -12.09
C VAL A 80 -6.68 -13.21 -11.10
N ARG A 81 -5.84 -12.51 -10.34
CA ARG A 81 -6.28 -11.52 -9.36
C ARG A 81 -6.81 -10.27 -10.07
N LEU A 82 -8.03 -9.87 -9.72
CA LEU A 82 -8.58 -8.58 -10.12
C LEU A 82 -8.39 -7.55 -9.01
N VAL A 83 -7.53 -6.57 -9.25
CA VAL A 83 -7.37 -5.39 -8.39
C VAL A 83 -8.32 -4.29 -8.86
N ALA A 84 -9.33 -3.99 -8.05
CA ALA A 84 -10.27 -2.89 -8.32
C ALA A 84 -9.59 -1.55 -7.99
N VAL A 85 -9.25 -0.78 -9.02
CA VAL A 85 -8.49 0.48 -8.88
C VAL A 85 -9.44 1.61 -8.47
N SER A 86 -9.45 1.90 -7.17
CA SER A 86 -10.39 2.82 -6.51
C SER A 86 -9.83 4.22 -6.27
N LYS A 87 -8.68 4.56 -6.86
CA LYS A 87 -8.10 5.91 -6.75
C LYS A 87 -9.09 7.01 -7.11
N LEU A 88 -9.17 8.02 -6.25
CA LEU A 88 -10.08 9.16 -6.34
C LEU A 88 -11.58 8.77 -6.30
N LYS A 89 -11.92 7.55 -5.90
CA LYS A 89 -13.30 7.11 -5.64
C LYS A 89 -13.61 7.16 -4.14
N PRO A 90 -14.86 7.47 -3.75
CA PRO A 90 -15.24 7.60 -2.34
C PRO A 90 -15.10 6.27 -1.59
N ALA A 91 -14.96 6.35 -0.26
CA ALA A 91 -14.82 5.15 0.57
C ALA A 91 -16.08 4.27 0.51
N ASN A 92 -17.28 4.86 0.41
CA ASN A 92 -18.53 4.12 0.25
C ASN A 92 -18.58 3.24 -1.01
N ASP A 93 -17.94 3.62 -2.12
CA ASP A 93 -17.88 2.76 -3.34
C ASP A 93 -17.08 1.47 -3.06
N ILE A 94 -16.00 1.59 -2.28
CA ILE A 94 -15.14 0.46 -1.88
C ILE A 94 -15.88 -0.43 -0.89
N LEU A 95 -16.53 0.19 0.10
CA LEU A 95 -17.32 -0.53 1.10
C LEU A 95 -18.48 -1.29 0.45
N ALA A 96 -19.15 -0.70 -0.55
CA ALA A 96 -20.21 -1.34 -1.32
C ALA A 96 -19.70 -2.61 -2.02
N LEU A 97 -18.59 -2.52 -2.76
CA LEU A 97 -18.01 -3.68 -3.43
C LEU A 97 -17.55 -4.76 -2.44
N HIS A 98 -16.97 -4.37 -1.30
CA HIS A 98 -16.54 -5.32 -0.27
C HIS A 98 -17.73 -6.03 0.40
N GLN A 99 -18.84 -5.34 0.67
CA GLN A 99 -19.97 -5.92 1.42
C GLN A 99 -21.03 -6.60 0.54
N GLN A 100 -21.21 -6.18 -0.71
CA GLN A 100 -22.33 -6.61 -1.56
C GLN A 100 -21.95 -7.64 -2.63
N THR A 101 -20.73 -8.18 -2.58
CA THR A 101 -20.26 -9.22 -3.50
C THR A 101 -20.03 -10.54 -2.76
N THR A 102 -20.13 -11.66 -3.47
CA THR A 102 -19.90 -13.00 -2.92
C THR A 102 -19.09 -13.83 -3.93
N PRO A 103 -17.82 -14.17 -3.62
CA PRO A 103 -17.05 -13.74 -2.44
C PRO A 103 -16.83 -12.21 -2.42
N PRO A 104 -16.55 -11.61 -1.24
CA PRO A 104 -16.19 -10.21 -1.12
C PRO A 104 -15.03 -9.80 -2.03
N GLN A 105 -15.15 -8.66 -2.72
CA GLN A 105 -14.01 -8.00 -3.34
C GLN A 105 -13.10 -7.49 -2.22
N VAL A 106 -11.89 -8.03 -2.14
CA VAL A 106 -10.91 -7.66 -1.10
C VAL A 106 -9.73 -6.89 -1.65
N HIS A 107 -9.40 -7.03 -2.94
CA HIS A 107 -8.22 -6.38 -3.52
C HIS A 107 -8.57 -5.03 -4.13
N PHE A 108 -8.04 -3.96 -3.55
CA PHE A 108 -8.23 -2.59 -4.03
C PHE A 108 -6.91 -1.87 -4.27
N GLY A 109 -6.84 -1.15 -5.39
CA GLY A 109 -5.64 -0.45 -5.85
C GLY A 109 -5.72 1.05 -5.69
N GLU A 110 -4.72 1.65 -5.04
CA GLU A 110 -4.62 3.09 -4.81
C GLU A 110 -3.30 3.66 -5.37
N ASN A 111 -3.36 4.88 -5.90
CA ASN A 111 -2.19 5.57 -6.47
C ASN A 111 -1.55 6.58 -5.51
N TYR A 112 -2.28 7.05 -4.50
CA TYR A 112 -1.85 8.14 -3.63
C TYR A 112 -1.70 7.63 -2.20
N ALA A 113 -0.49 7.77 -1.64
CA ALA A 113 -0.16 7.16 -0.35
C ALA A 113 -1.01 7.71 0.81
N GLN A 114 -1.33 9.02 0.77
CA GLN A 114 -2.22 9.63 1.75
C GLN A 114 -3.65 9.10 1.64
N GLU A 115 -4.15 8.93 0.42
CA GLU A 115 -5.48 8.39 0.16
C GLU A 115 -5.61 6.95 0.65
N LEU A 116 -4.63 6.11 0.32
CA LEU A 116 -4.57 4.73 0.79
C LEU A 116 -4.56 4.69 2.33
N GLY A 117 -3.73 5.50 2.98
CA GLY A 117 -3.67 5.56 4.44
C GLY A 117 -5.01 5.90 5.09
N GLN A 118 -5.68 6.95 4.60
CA GLN A 118 -6.99 7.37 5.12
C GLN A 118 -8.07 6.30 4.90
N LYS A 119 -8.11 5.70 3.70
CA LYS A 119 -9.05 4.60 3.40
C LYS A 119 -8.78 3.35 4.24
N ALA A 120 -7.52 3.02 4.50
CA ALA A 120 -7.13 1.87 5.32
C ALA A 120 -7.46 2.03 6.81
N GLU A 121 -7.59 3.27 7.30
CA GLU A 121 -8.07 3.55 8.65
C GLU A 121 -9.60 3.44 8.77
N MET A 122 -10.33 3.83 7.72
CA MET A 122 -11.79 3.89 7.72
C MET A 122 -12.48 2.58 7.34
N LEU A 123 -11.86 1.78 6.45
CA LEU A 123 -12.50 0.61 5.84
C LEU A 123 -12.11 -0.72 6.51
N PRO A 124 -12.89 -1.81 6.30
CA PRO A 124 -12.64 -3.09 6.94
C PRO A 124 -11.20 -3.62 6.76
N ARG A 125 -10.62 -4.16 7.84
CA ARG A 125 -9.26 -4.73 7.84
C ARG A 125 -9.09 -5.96 6.95
N SER A 126 -10.19 -6.59 6.52
CA SER A 126 -10.21 -7.67 5.53
C SER A 126 -9.86 -7.23 4.11
N ILE A 127 -9.89 -5.91 3.82
CA ILE A 127 -9.39 -5.38 2.55
C ILE A 127 -7.88 -5.59 2.45
N GLN A 128 -7.44 -6.00 1.27
CA GLN A 128 -6.06 -6.20 0.89
C GLN A 128 -5.64 -5.05 -0.04
N TRP A 129 -4.97 -4.05 0.52
CA TRP A 129 -4.59 -2.85 -0.23
C TRP A 129 -3.39 -3.11 -1.15
N HIS A 130 -3.47 -2.56 -2.35
CA HIS A 130 -2.39 -2.51 -3.33
C HIS A 130 -1.99 -1.06 -3.58
N PHE A 131 -0.74 -0.72 -3.31
CA PHE A 131 -0.19 0.56 -3.77
C PHE A 131 0.40 0.40 -5.16
N ILE A 132 -0.20 1.08 -6.14
CA ILE A 132 0.15 0.95 -7.57
C ILE A 132 0.54 2.31 -8.19
N GLY A 133 0.70 3.35 -7.37
CA GLY A 133 1.15 4.67 -7.80
C GLY A 133 2.67 4.83 -7.77
N GLY A 134 3.18 5.98 -8.22
CA GLY A 134 4.61 6.29 -8.15
C GLY A 134 5.10 6.30 -6.69
N LEU A 135 6.02 5.40 -6.36
CA LEU A 135 6.54 5.26 -5.00
C LEU A 135 7.65 6.28 -4.73
N GLN A 136 7.41 7.20 -3.80
CA GLN A 136 8.43 8.12 -3.29
C GLN A 136 9.04 7.56 -2.00
N SER A 137 10.31 7.87 -1.71
CA SER A 137 10.99 7.36 -0.50
C SER A 137 10.27 7.72 0.80
N THR A 138 9.67 8.91 0.89
CA THR A 138 8.88 9.34 2.05
C THR A 138 7.58 8.54 2.20
N HIS A 139 6.99 8.12 1.09
CA HIS A 139 5.76 7.32 1.07
C HIS A 139 6.03 5.85 1.38
N ALA A 140 7.17 5.30 0.96
CA ALA A 140 7.56 3.91 1.25
C ALA A 140 7.47 3.60 2.76
N LYS A 141 8.02 4.49 3.60
CA LYS A 141 7.97 4.32 5.07
C LYS A 141 6.54 4.30 5.62
N LYS A 142 5.68 5.20 5.14
CA LYS A 142 4.29 5.32 5.60
C LYS A 142 3.46 4.12 5.15
N LEU A 143 3.58 3.73 3.89
CA LEU A 143 2.84 2.62 3.30
C LEU A 143 3.18 1.30 4.00
N ALA A 144 4.46 1.01 4.22
CA ALA A 144 4.91 -0.22 4.88
C ALA A 144 4.40 -0.39 6.32
N LYS A 145 3.86 0.68 6.95
CA LYS A 145 3.26 0.65 8.29
C LYS A 145 1.75 0.38 8.28
N ILE A 146 1.15 0.14 7.13
CA ILE A 146 -0.27 -0.19 7.01
C ILE A 146 -0.43 -1.72 7.17
N PRO A 147 -1.13 -2.21 8.22
CA PRO A 147 -1.18 -3.64 8.53
C PRO A 147 -1.67 -4.50 7.36
N ASN A 148 -2.80 -4.12 6.77
CA ASN A 148 -3.44 -4.82 5.65
C ASN A 148 -3.02 -4.30 4.27
N LEU A 149 -1.83 -3.68 4.16
CA LEU A 149 -1.21 -3.44 2.86
C LEU A 149 -0.64 -4.75 2.34
N PHE A 150 -1.28 -5.30 1.32
CA PHE A 150 -0.95 -6.57 0.71
C PHE A 150 0.25 -6.46 -0.24
N CYS A 151 0.25 -5.44 -1.11
CA CYS A 151 1.30 -5.29 -2.13
C CYS A 151 1.68 -3.84 -2.41
N VAL A 152 2.97 -3.61 -2.68
CA VAL A 152 3.48 -2.40 -3.34
C VAL A 152 4.02 -2.80 -4.72
N SER A 153 3.36 -2.36 -5.78
CA SER A 153 3.66 -2.84 -7.14
C SER A 153 4.63 -1.94 -7.92
N SER A 154 5.12 -0.86 -7.31
CA SER A 154 5.91 0.20 -7.98
C SER A 154 7.34 0.35 -7.45
N VAL A 155 7.98 -0.78 -7.09
CA VAL A 155 9.37 -0.81 -6.64
C VAL A 155 10.30 -0.87 -7.84
N ASP A 156 11.16 0.13 -8.02
CA ASP A 156 12.04 0.28 -9.18
C ASP A 156 13.50 0.60 -8.80
N THR A 157 13.83 0.64 -7.49
CA THR A 157 15.15 1.05 -7.00
C THR A 157 15.48 0.34 -5.68
N LEU A 158 16.76 0.07 -5.45
CA LEU A 158 17.25 -0.59 -4.23
C LEU A 158 16.90 0.21 -2.97
N LYS A 159 16.97 1.54 -3.05
CA LYS A 159 16.58 2.43 -1.95
C LYS A 159 15.13 2.21 -1.52
N LYS A 160 14.20 1.97 -2.46
CA LYS A 160 12.79 1.70 -2.13
C LYS A 160 12.64 0.34 -1.45
N VAL A 161 13.33 -0.70 -1.93
CA VAL A 161 13.38 -2.03 -1.30
C VAL A 161 13.81 -1.91 0.16
N GLN A 162 14.95 -1.27 0.41
CA GLN A 162 15.51 -1.11 1.76
C GLN A 162 14.56 -0.35 2.71
N LEU A 163 13.93 0.73 2.22
CA LEU A 163 12.99 1.53 3.02
C LEU A 163 11.72 0.75 3.37
N LEU A 164 11.15 0.01 2.42
CA LEU A 164 9.99 -0.84 2.64
C LEU A 164 10.32 -1.96 3.64
N ASN A 165 11.44 -2.65 3.43
CA ASN A 165 11.88 -3.76 4.30
C ASN A 165 12.06 -3.28 5.75
N ALA A 166 12.84 -2.21 5.97
CA ALA A 166 13.07 -1.68 7.31
C ALA A 166 11.77 -1.26 8.01
N SER A 167 10.88 -0.55 7.28
CA SER A 167 9.63 -0.05 7.86
C SER A 167 8.61 -1.16 8.12
N ARG A 168 8.54 -2.20 7.28
CA ARG A 168 7.68 -3.36 7.52
C ARG A 168 8.21 -4.21 8.68
N ALA A 169 9.53 -4.38 8.81
CA ALA A 169 10.15 -5.08 9.93
C ALA A 169 9.84 -4.41 11.29
N GLU A 170 9.85 -3.07 11.35
CA GLU A 170 9.38 -2.32 12.53
C GLU A 170 7.92 -2.64 12.88
N LEU A 171 7.03 -2.73 11.89
CA LEU A 171 5.63 -3.07 12.12
C LEU A 171 5.46 -4.52 12.59
N ILE A 172 6.14 -5.47 11.95
CA ILE A 172 6.07 -6.90 12.32
C ILE A 172 6.54 -7.10 13.77
N SER A 173 7.69 -6.52 14.13
CA SER A 173 8.25 -6.62 15.48
C SER A 173 7.37 -5.97 16.55
N SER A 174 6.76 -4.81 16.27
CA SER A 174 5.84 -4.15 17.21
C SER A 174 4.47 -4.81 17.33
N SER A 175 4.06 -5.62 16.35
CA SER A 175 2.76 -6.32 16.33
C SER A 175 2.82 -7.77 16.80
N SER A 176 4.00 -8.26 17.19
CA SER A 176 4.25 -9.68 17.53
C SER A 176 3.47 -10.21 18.74
N GLY A 177 2.74 -9.36 19.47
CA GLY A 177 1.88 -9.74 20.59
C GLY A 177 0.39 -9.94 20.24
N ASP A 178 -0.05 -9.55 19.05
CA ASP A 178 -1.44 -9.71 18.60
C ASP A 178 -1.57 -10.93 17.68
N SER A 179 -1.96 -12.08 18.26
CA SER A 179 -2.14 -13.33 17.51
C SER A 179 -3.41 -13.36 16.66
N SER A 180 -4.32 -12.39 16.81
CA SER A 180 -5.59 -12.40 16.10
C SER A 180 -5.46 -11.95 14.64
N ASN A 181 -4.44 -11.15 14.32
CA ASN A 181 -4.21 -10.65 12.97
C ASN A 181 -2.72 -10.35 12.74
N PRO A 182 -1.89 -11.39 12.51
CA PRO A 182 -0.46 -11.21 12.37
C PRO A 182 -0.12 -10.35 11.16
N VAL A 183 0.84 -9.44 11.32
CA VAL A 183 1.38 -8.67 10.19
C VAL A 183 2.34 -9.57 9.42
N GLU A 184 2.02 -9.84 8.16
CA GLU A 184 2.85 -10.64 7.26
C GLU A 184 3.93 -9.78 6.57
N PRO A 185 4.99 -10.41 6.02
CA PRO A 185 5.89 -9.76 5.06
C PRO A 185 5.12 -9.10 3.92
N LEU A 186 5.54 -7.89 3.53
CA LEU A 186 4.88 -7.11 2.49
C LEU A 186 5.15 -7.70 1.10
N GLY A 187 4.09 -8.00 0.36
CA GLY A 187 4.20 -8.33 -1.05
C GLY A 187 4.77 -7.17 -1.87
N VAL A 188 5.65 -7.48 -2.82
CA VAL A 188 6.24 -6.50 -3.73
C VAL A 188 6.22 -7.03 -5.15
N HIS A 189 5.82 -6.16 -6.08
CA HIS A 189 6.21 -6.30 -7.48
C HIS A 189 7.35 -5.33 -7.81
N VAL A 190 8.34 -5.82 -8.56
CA VAL A 190 9.35 -4.95 -9.19
C VAL A 190 8.75 -4.37 -10.47
N GLN A 191 8.68 -3.04 -10.54
CA GLN A 191 8.20 -2.33 -11.72
C GLN A 191 9.29 -2.27 -12.77
N VAL A 192 8.97 -2.76 -13.97
CA VAL A 192 9.87 -2.78 -15.13
C VAL A 192 9.39 -1.75 -16.15
N ASN A 193 10.31 -0.95 -16.68
CA ASN A 193 10.02 -0.07 -17.81
C ASN A 193 10.05 -0.88 -19.11
N THR A 194 8.99 -1.61 -19.41
CA THR A 194 8.92 -2.36 -20.68
C THR A 194 8.70 -1.45 -21.89
N SER A 195 8.47 -0.14 -21.64
CA SER A 195 8.07 0.76 -22.71
C SER A 195 9.21 1.33 -23.55
N GLY A 196 10.42 1.39 -22.97
CA GLY A 196 11.59 2.04 -23.55
C GLY A 196 11.55 3.58 -23.48
N GLU A 197 10.50 4.18 -22.92
CA GLU A 197 10.40 5.63 -22.78
C GLU A 197 11.15 6.08 -21.51
N GLU A 198 12.19 6.91 -21.66
CA GLU A 198 13.02 7.42 -20.53
C GLU A 198 12.20 8.19 -19.47
N SER A 199 11.06 8.76 -19.87
CA SER A 199 10.19 9.54 -18.97
C SER A 199 9.37 8.68 -18.01
N LYS A 200 9.33 7.35 -18.18
CA LYS A 200 8.55 6.45 -17.34
C LYS A 200 9.39 5.85 -16.23
N SER A 201 8.71 5.57 -15.11
CA SER A 201 9.32 4.87 -13.97
C SER A 201 9.40 3.36 -14.24
N GLY A 202 10.36 2.72 -13.58
CA GLY A 202 10.62 1.29 -13.69
C GLY A 202 12.11 1.03 -13.85
N ALA A 203 12.54 -0.16 -13.44
CA ALA A 203 13.88 -0.64 -13.76
C ALA A 203 13.94 -1.06 -15.23
N GLU A 204 15.11 -0.91 -15.84
CA GLU A 204 15.32 -1.41 -17.20
C GLU A 204 15.25 -2.95 -17.21
N PRO A 205 14.68 -3.54 -18.27
CA PRO A 205 14.80 -4.98 -18.50
C PRO A 205 16.26 -5.44 -18.50
N GLY A 206 16.51 -6.66 -18.04
CA GLY A 206 17.84 -7.25 -17.94
C GLY A 206 18.43 -7.21 -16.51
N PRO A 207 19.74 -6.97 -16.36
CA PRO A 207 20.45 -7.12 -15.09
C PRO A 207 19.93 -6.25 -13.95
N ASP A 208 19.48 -5.02 -14.23
CA ASP A 208 19.02 -4.08 -13.20
C ASP A 208 17.75 -4.61 -12.51
N THR A 209 16.80 -5.11 -13.29
CA THR A 209 15.59 -5.76 -12.76
C THR A 209 15.94 -7.03 -11.98
N VAL A 210 16.88 -7.85 -12.48
CA VAL A 210 17.35 -9.06 -11.78
C VAL A 210 17.97 -8.71 -10.42
N ALA A 211 18.83 -7.69 -10.38
CA ALA A 211 19.48 -7.24 -9.15
C ALA A 211 18.47 -6.75 -8.10
N LEU A 212 17.42 -6.02 -8.52
CA LEU A 212 16.35 -5.60 -7.62
C LEU A 212 15.55 -6.78 -7.07
N CYS A 213 15.19 -7.74 -7.94
CA CYS A 213 14.49 -8.94 -7.50
C CYS A 213 15.32 -9.73 -6.49
N ARG A 214 16.64 -9.85 -6.72
CA ARG A 214 17.57 -10.51 -5.80
C ARG A 214 17.60 -9.82 -4.44
N ALA A 215 17.68 -8.50 -4.41
CA ALA A 215 17.65 -7.74 -3.15
C ALA A 215 16.33 -7.92 -2.36
N VAL A 216 15.20 -8.07 -3.05
CA VAL A 216 13.91 -8.39 -2.39
C VAL A 216 13.93 -9.82 -1.86
N GLU A 217 14.39 -10.79 -2.66
CA GLU A 217 14.30 -12.21 -2.33
C GLU A 217 15.30 -12.65 -1.25
N GLU A 218 16.56 -12.22 -1.35
CA GLU A 218 17.66 -12.74 -0.55
C GLU A 218 17.99 -11.85 0.66
N GLU A 219 17.73 -10.54 0.57
CA GLU A 219 18.19 -9.56 1.57
C GLU A 219 17.06 -8.90 2.37
N SER A 220 15.80 -9.13 2.00
CA SER A 220 14.64 -8.39 2.55
C SER A 220 13.60 -9.29 3.22
N PRO A 221 13.88 -9.83 4.43
CA PRO A 221 13.01 -10.82 5.09
C PRO A 221 11.61 -10.29 5.49
N ALA A 222 11.42 -8.97 5.57
CA ALA A 222 10.11 -8.37 5.82
C ALA A 222 9.34 -8.07 4.52
N LEU A 223 9.89 -8.44 3.36
CA LEU A 223 9.25 -8.37 2.05
C LEU A 223 9.07 -9.77 1.46
N LYS A 224 8.19 -9.87 0.47
CA LYS A 224 7.98 -11.07 -0.33
C LYS A 224 7.93 -10.67 -1.79
N LEU A 225 8.86 -11.20 -2.60
CA LEU A 225 8.82 -11.01 -4.05
C LEU A 225 7.63 -11.78 -4.63
N LEU A 226 6.56 -11.06 -4.99
CA LEU A 226 5.38 -11.62 -5.64
C LEU A 226 5.63 -11.78 -7.15
N GLY A 227 6.29 -10.81 -7.76
CA GLY A 227 6.69 -10.88 -9.17
C GLY A 227 7.02 -9.53 -9.80
N LEU A 228 6.62 -9.32 -11.04
CA LEU A 228 6.93 -8.13 -11.83
C LEU A 228 5.68 -7.35 -12.21
N MET A 229 5.84 -6.04 -12.44
CA MET A 229 4.76 -5.14 -12.85
C MET A 229 5.20 -4.27 -14.02
N THR A 230 4.30 -4.03 -14.98
CA THR A 230 4.48 -2.95 -15.97
C THR A 230 3.24 -2.09 -16.12
N ILE A 231 3.46 -0.81 -16.43
CA ILE A 231 2.44 0.12 -16.91
C ILE A 231 2.30 0.03 -18.44
N GLY A 232 3.37 -0.35 -19.13
CA GLY A 232 3.45 -0.39 -20.60
C GLY A 232 3.42 0.99 -21.28
N ALA A 233 3.30 0.98 -22.60
CA ALA A 233 3.04 2.17 -23.41
C ALA A 233 1.55 2.39 -23.63
N ILE A 234 1.10 3.64 -23.47
CA ILE A 234 -0.30 4.02 -23.69
C ILE A 234 -0.72 3.69 -25.13
N ALA A 235 0.17 3.93 -26.11
CA ALA A 235 -0.10 3.64 -27.51
C ALA A 235 -0.31 2.13 -27.76
N ARG A 236 0.55 1.27 -27.19
CA ARG A 236 0.43 -0.18 -27.31
C ARG A 236 -0.77 -0.74 -26.55
N SER A 237 -1.04 -0.22 -25.35
CA SER A 237 -2.25 -0.53 -24.57
C SER A 237 -3.52 -0.30 -25.41
N LYS A 238 -3.66 0.88 -26.03
CA LYS A 238 -4.81 1.19 -26.90
C LYS A 238 -4.86 0.38 -28.19
N ALA A 239 -3.71 -0.03 -28.72
CA ALA A 239 -3.62 -0.85 -29.91
C ALA A 239 -3.79 -2.35 -29.62
N THR A 240 -3.86 -2.75 -28.34
CA THR A 240 -4.01 -4.16 -27.97
C THR A 240 -5.39 -4.65 -28.37
N THR A 241 -5.41 -5.76 -29.10
CA THR A 241 -6.61 -6.44 -29.57
C THR A 241 -6.53 -7.92 -29.21
N PRO A 242 -7.64 -8.66 -29.24
CA PRO A 242 -7.60 -10.11 -29.04
C PRO A 242 -6.68 -10.87 -30.01
N GLU A 243 -6.32 -10.27 -31.14
CA GLU A 243 -5.55 -10.86 -32.25
C GLU A 243 -4.07 -10.44 -32.30
N ASN A 244 -3.63 -9.46 -31.51
CA ASN A 244 -2.22 -9.03 -31.51
C ASN A 244 -1.58 -9.15 -30.12
N GLU A 245 -0.26 -9.36 -30.12
CA GLU A 245 0.52 -9.39 -28.89
C GLU A 245 0.97 -7.98 -28.53
N ASN A 246 0.79 -7.61 -27.27
CA ASN A 246 1.34 -6.37 -26.75
C ASN A 246 2.81 -6.61 -26.35
N GLU A 247 3.73 -5.93 -27.04
CA GLU A 247 5.19 -6.02 -26.84
C GLU A 247 5.60 -5.76 -25.38
N ASP A 248 4.88 -4.88 -24.66
CA ASP A 248 5.15 -4.61 -23.24
C ASP A 248 4.93 -5.86 -22.37
N PHE A 249 3.90 -6.63 -22.69
CA PHE A 249 3.54 -7.84 -21.94
C PHE A 249 4.47 -9.00 -22.26
N VAL A 250 4.89 -9.12 -23.53
CA VAL A 250 5.92 -10.07 -23.96
C VAL A 250 7.24 -9.79 -23.24
N CYS A 251 7.69 -8.53 -23.26
CA CYS A 251 8.90 -8.09 -22.57
C CYS A 251 8.85 -8.40 -21.06
N LEU A 252 7.72 -8.13 -20.39
CA LEU A 252 7.59 -8.43 -18.96
C LEU A 252 7.66 -9.94 -18.67
N LYS A 253 7.06 -10.76 -19.53
CA LYS A 253 7.08 -12.23 -19.41
C LYS A 253 8.49 -12.77 -19.58
N GLU A 254 9.21 -12.33 -20.60
CA GLU A 254 10.62 -12.70 -20.83
C GLU A 254 11.50 -12.26 -19.66
N GLN A 255 11.28 -11.05 -19.15
CA GLN A 255 12.00 -10.56 -17.98
C GLN A 255 11.72 -11.41 -16.73
N ARG A 256 10.48 -11.86 -16.54
CA ARG A 256 10.10 -12.76 -15.44
C ARG A 256 10.80 -14.10 -15.56
N ASP A 257 10.85 -14.68 -16.76
CA ASP A 257 11.53 -15.95 -17.01
C ASP A 257 13.05 -15.84 -16.74
N LEU A 258 13.66 -14.70 -17.12
CA LEU A 258 15.05 -14.39 -16.80
C LEU A 258 15.28 -14.30 -15.28
N VAL A 259 14.44 -13.58 -14.55
CA VAL A 259 14.55 -13.46 -13.08
C VAL A 259 14.44 -14.82 -12.41
N VAL A 260 13.44 -15.63 -12.78
CA VAL A 260 13.25 -16.99 -12.23
C VAL A 260 14.50 -17.83 -12.45
N LYS A 261 15.08 -17.79 -13.65
CA LYS A 261 16.31 -18.52 -13.99
C LYS A 261 17.52 -18.03 -13.17
N GLU A 262 17.79 -16.73 -13.13
CA GLU A 262 18.98 -16.15 -12.49
C GLU A 262 18.95 -16.25 -10.96
N LEU A 263 17.77 -16.30 -10.35
CA LEU A 263 17.59 -16.50 -8.91
C LEU A 263 17.36 -17.98 -8.54
N GLY A 264 17.23 -18.88 -9.52
CA GLY A 264 16.96 -20.30 -9.28
C GLY A 264 15.63 -20.58 -8.59
N LEU A 265 14.61 -19.73 -8.82
CA LEU A 265 13.33 -19.81 -8.13
C LEU A 265 12.56 -21.06 -8.55
N GLN A 266 12.05 -21.81 -7.57
CA GLN A 266 11.22 -23.01 -7.81
C GLN A 266 9.72 -22.68 -7.93
N ARG A 267 9.38 -21.39 -7.93
CA ARG A 267 8.02 -20.88 -8.03
C ARG A 267 7.94 -19.88 -9.17
N GLU A 268 6.77 -19.79 -9.79
CA GLU A 268 6.53 -18.72 -10.74
C GLU A 268 6.32 -17.39 -10.02
N LEU A 269 6.84 -16.35 -10.63
CA LEU A 269 6.57 -14.97 -10.27
C LEU A 269 5.34 -14.47 -11.03
N GLU A 270 4.46 -13.75 -10.33
CA GLU A 270 3.26 -13.16 -10.89
C GLU A 270 3.61 -12.02 -11.86
N LEU A 271 2.82 -11.89 -12.92
CA LEU A 271 2.86 -10.73 -13.83
C LEU A 271 1.66 -9.83 -13.52
N SER A 272 1.93 -8.64 -12.96
CA SER A 272 0.94 -7.59 -12.78
C SER A 272 0.95 -6.68 -14.02
N MET A 273 0.04 -6.95 -14.96
CA MET A 273 -0.08 -6.22 -16.22
C MET A 273 -1.50 -6.33 -16.77
N GLY A 274 -1.94 -5.30 -17.50
CA GLY A 274 -3.32 -5.17 -17.96
C GLY A 274 -4.14 -4.20 -17.11
N MET A 275 -4.79 -3.27 -17.79
CA MET A 275 -5.68 -2.23 -17.29
C MET A 275 -7.02 -2.28 -18.04
N SER A 276 -7.93 -1.35 -17.78
CA SER A 276 -9.29 -1.34 -18.35
C SER A 276 -9.39 -1.59 -19.86
N GLU A 277 -8.41 -1.15 -20.64
CA GLU A 277 -8.42 -1.21 -22.11
C GLU A 277 -7.78 -2.49 -22.69
N ASP A 278 -6.94 -3.18 -21.92
CA ASP A 278 -6.05 -4.25 -22.45
C ASP A 278 -5.94 -5.48 -21.53
N PHE A 279 -6.75 -5.56 -20.46
CA PHE A 279 -6.63 -6.64 -19.50
C PHE A 279 -6.89 -8.02 -20.09
N GLU A 280 -7.79 -8.20 -21.06
CA GLU A 280 -7.96 -9.53 -21.69
C GLU A 280 -6.73 -9.98 -22.45
N GLY A 281 -6.08 -9.07 -23.18
CA GLY A 281 -4.82 -9.35 -23.88
C GLY A 281 -3.70 -9.70 -22.88
N ALA A 282 -3.61 -8.94 -21.79
CA ALA A 282 -2.68 -9.21 -20.71
C ALA A 282 -2.88 -10.59 -20.09
N VAL A 283 -4.14 -10.98 -19.83
CA VAL A 283 -4.46 -12.30 -19.29
C VAL A 283 -4.07 -13.39 -20.29
N LYS A 284 -4.43 -13.28 -21.57
CA LYS A 284 -4.00 -14.26 -22.60
C LYS A 284 -2.48 -14.44 -22.65
N LEU A 285 -1.70 -13.37 -22.42
CA LEU A 285 -0.25 -13.39 -22.39
C LEU A 285 0.37 -13.80 -21.03
N GLY A 286 -0.44 -14.23 -20.07
CA GLY A 286 0.06 -14.82 -18.83
C GLY A 286 -0.03 -13.92 -17.61
N SER A 287 -0.74 -12.79 -17.67
CA SER A 287 -0.99 -11.95 -16.48
C SER A 287 -1.62 -12.80 -15.36
N GLY A 288 -1.09 -12.63 -14.14
CA GLY A 288 -1.65 -13.20 -12.91
C GLY A 288 -2.37 -12.15 -12.06
N GLU A 289 -2.19 -10.86 -12.38
CA GLU A 289 -2.91 -9.75 -11.76
C GLU A 289 -3.24 -8.67 -12.80
N VAL A 290 -4.52 -8.28 -12.87
CA VAL A 290 -5.00 -7.16 -13.70
C VAL A 290 -5.54 -6.03 -12.82
N ARG A 291 -5.37 -4.78 -13.27
CA ARG A 291 -5.67 -3.57 -12.50
C ARG A 291 -6.73 -2.71 -13.21
N VAL A 292 -8.00 -2.92 -12.87
CA VAL A 292 -9.12 -2.33 -13.62
C VAL A 292 -9.80 -1.23 -12.80
N GLY A 293 -10.02 -0.07 -13.41
CA GLY A 293 -10.57 1.11 -12.72
C GLY A 293 -11.82 1.66 -13.40
N SER A 294 -11.65 2.32 -14.55
CA SER A 294 -12.74 2.98 -15.28
C SER A 294 -13.90 2.03 -15.63
N THR A 295 -13.61 0.77 -15.97
CA THR A 295 -14.64 -0.23 -16.27
C THR A 295 -15.49 -0.61 -15.05
N ILE A 296 -14.94 -0.48 -13.83
CA ILE A 296 -15.61 -0.86 -12.57
C ILE A 296 -16.30 0.33 -11.89
N PHE A 297 -15.67 1.52 -11.92
CA PHE A 297 -16.14 2.67 -11.15
C PHE A 297 -16.69 3.81 -12.03
N GLY A 298 -16.67 3.65 -13.35
CA GLY A 298 -16.93 4.71 -14.33
C GLY A 298 -15.79 5.74 -14.41
N GLU A 299 -15.98 6.75 -15.26
CA GLU A 299 -15.02 7.83 -15.44
C GLU A 299 -14.73 8.60 -14.14
N ARG A 300 -13.59 9.30 -14.14
CA ARG A 300 -13.12 10.08 -12.99
C ARG A 300 -13.72 11.48 -13.06
N GLY A 301 -14.13 12.02 -11.92
CA GLY A 301 -14.30 13.47 -11.78
C GLY A 301 -12.95 14.22 -11.86
N PRO A 302 -12.95 15.55 -11.97
CA PRO A 302 -11.74 16.36 -11.98
C PRO A 302 -10.85 16.10 -10.75
N LYS A 303 -9.52 16.03 -10.94
CA LYS A 303 -8.56 15.77 -9.84
C LYS A 303 -8.65 16.81 -8.71
N SER A 304 -9.03 18.06 -9.04
CA SER A 304 -9.24 19.16 -8.10
C SER A 304 -10.43 18.94 -7.16
N GLU A 305 -11.37 18.07 -7.53
CA GLU A 305 -12.57 17.76 -6.76
C GLU A 305 -12.43 16.45 -5.97
N ALA A 306 -11.30 15.74 -6.15
CA ALA A 306 -11.02 14.52 -5.41
C ALA A 306 -10.74 14.83 -3.94
N LYS A 307 -11.81 14.84 -3.14
CA LYS A 307 -11.75 14.69 -1.69
C LYS A 307 -11.98 13.22 -1.38
N ILE A 308 -11.35 12.72 -0.33
CA ILE A 308 -11.76 11.44 0.24
C ILE A 308 -13.08 11.72 0.96
N LEU A 309 -14.14 11.52 0.20
CA LEU A 309 -15.50 11.62 0.69
C LEU A 309 -15.83 10.26 1.32
N VAL A 310 -16.33 10.33 2.55
CA VAL A 310 -16.88 9.20 3.28
C VAL A 310 -18.10 8.72 2.51
#